data_AF-A0A2V5MZ60-F1
#
_entry.id   AF-A0A2V5MZ60-F1
#
_cell.length_a   1.000
_cell.length_b   1.000
_cell.length_c   1.000
_cell.angle_alpha   90.00
_cell.angle_beta   90.00
_cell.angle_gamma   90.00
#
_symmetry.space_group_name_H-M   'P 1'
#
loop_
_entity.id
_entity.type
_entity.pdbx_description
1 polymer ?
#
loop_
_entity_poly.entity_id
_entity_poly.type
_entity_poly.pdbx_seq_one_letter_code
_entity_poly.pdbx_strand_id
1 'polypeptide(L)'
;MTLIEIRARVPMTSPQHVYEIRPRADHRGFDLISDALPFGSLWYTKPDHAIGYAKFRSRSHQAVIRLYDEAGNVIETHEHAGDFREP
;
A
#
# COMPACT_ATOMS: atom_id res chain seq x y z
N MET A 1 17.43 -2.70 41.81
CA MET A 1 18.04 -3.69 40.90
C MET A 1 17.06 -3.93 39.77
N THR A 2 17.39 -3.41 38.60
CA THR A 2 16.62 -3.41 37.36
C THR A 2 16.76 -4.76 36.66
N LEU A 3 15.69 -5.28 36.05
CA LEU A 3 15.83 -6.11 34.86
C LEU A 3 14.82 -5.67 33.81
N ILE A 4 15.36 -5.08 32.76
CA ILE A 4 14.68 -4.51 31.60
C ILE A 4 14.49 -5.67 30.62
N GLU A 5 13.25 -6.01 30.31
CA GLU A 5 12.94 -6.96 29.25
C GLU A 5 13.17 -6.26 27.90
N ILE A 6 14.35 -6.50 27.33
CA ILE A 6 14.74 -5.96 26.02
C ILE A 6 13.88 -6.67 24.98
N ARG A 7 12.76 -6.05 24.63
CA ARG A 7 12.08 -6.32 23.37
C ARG A 7 13.08 -5.94 22.30
N ALA A 8 13.67 -6.94 21.65
CA ALA A 8 14.52 -6.72 20.49
C ALA A 8 13.74 -5.83 19.53
N ARG A 9 14.19 -4.58 19.38
CA ARG A 9 13.78 -3.72 18.27
C ARG A 9 14.37 -4.40 17.05
N VAL A 10 13.62 -5.34 16.46
CA VAL A 10 13.88 -5.77 15.09
C VAL A 10 13.88 -4.47 14.30
N PRO A 11 15.00 -4.04 13.70
CA PRO A 11 14.93 -2.91 12.80
C PRO A 11 14.03 -3.39 11.67
N MET A 12 12.79 -2.89 11.61
CA MET A 12 11.87 -3.17 10.51
C MET A 12 12.38 -2.43 9.27
N THR A 13 13.47 -2.93 8.69
CA THR A 13 13.98 -2.55 7.37
C THR A 13 13.28 -3.36 6.28
N SER A 14 11.96 -3.46 6.36
CA SER A 14 11.15 -3.73 5.17
C SER A 14 10.54 -2.40 4.76
N PRO A 15 10.89 -1.83 3.59
CA PRO A 15 10.22 -0.62 3.14
C PRO A 15 8.71 -0.92 3.07
N GLN A 16 7.92 -0.19 3.85
CA GLN A 16 6.46 -0.27 3.73
C GLN A 16 6.12 0.19 2.31
N HIS A 17 5.61 -0.70 1.48
CA HIS A 17 5.18 -0.29 0.15
C HIS A 17 3.98 0.64 0.29
N VAL A 18 4.12 1.87 -0.20
CA VAL A 18 3.01 2.81 -0.22
C VAL A 18 2.40 2.78 -1.61
N TYR A 19 1.11 2.51 -1.66
CA TYR A 19 0.31 2.57 -2.87
C TYR A 19 -0.67 3.72 -2.74
N GLU A 20 -0.68 4.59 -3.74
CA GLU A 20 -1.62 5.70 -3.83
C GLU A 20 -2.57 5.46 -4.99
N ILE A 21 -3.86 5.51 -4.70
CA ILE A 21 -4.92 5.39 -5.68
C ILE A 21 -5.54 6.76 -5.81
N ARG A 22 -5.34 7.41 -6.96
CA ARG A 22 -5.77 8.79 -7.19
C ARG A 22 -6.79 8.82 -8.32
N PRO A 23 -7.96 9.47 -8.14
CA PRO A 23 -8.88 9.73 -9.23
C PRO A 23 -8.20 10.51 -10.34
N ARG A 24 -8.49 10.15 -11.58
CA ARG A 24 -7.96 10.89 -12.74
C ARG A 24 -8.74 12.17 -12.98
N ALA A 25 -8.06 13.19 -13.49
CA ALA A 25 -8.69 14.49 -13.82
C ALA A 25 -9.77 14.39 -14.90
N ASP A 26 -9.78 13.33 -15.72
CA ASP A 26 -10.82 13.07 -16.72
C ASP A 26 -12.01 12.27 -16.15
N HIS A 27 -11.99 11.93 -14.86
CA HIS A 27 -12.97 11.10 -14.16
C HIS A 27 -13.20 9.72 -14.80
N ARG A 28 -12.24 9.21 -15.60
CA ARG A 28 -12.34 7.89 -16.28
C ARG A 28 -11.73 6.74 -15.48
N GLY A 29 -11.51 6.93 -14.19
CA GLY A 29 -11.00 5.92 -13.28
C GLY A 29 -9.93 6.45 -12.35
N PHE A 30 -9.01 5.56 -12.00
CA PHE A 30 -8.04 5.76 -10.94
C PHE A 30 -6.66 5.34 -11.42
N ASP A 31 -5.66 6.16 -11.10
CA ASP A 31 -4.26 5.82 -11.24
C ASP A 31 -3.78 5.17 -9.94
N LEU A 32 -3.21 3.97 -10.04
CA LEU A 32 -2.47 3.30 -8.99
C LEU A 32 -0.99 3.64 -9.16
N ILE A 33 -0.42 4.29 -8.16
CA ILE A 33 0.94 4.82 -8.16
C ILE A 33 1.69 4.22 -6.97
N SER A 34 2.90 3.71 -7.19
CA SER A 34 3.80 3.25 -6.13
C SER A 34 5.21 3.15 -6.68
N ASP A 35 6.20 3.42 -5.81
CA ASP A 35 7.61 3.17 -6.08
C ASP A 35 7.93 1.67 -6.29
N ALA A 36 7.05 0.79 -5.78
CA ALA A 36 7.14 -0.65 -5.95
C ALA A 36 6.69 -1.16 -7.34
N LEU A 37 6.12 -0.29 -8.18
CA LEU A 37 5.64 -0.67 -9.51
C LEU A 37 6.79 -0.66 -10.54
N PRO A 38 7.01 -1.76 -11.27
CA PRO A 38 8.05 -1.82 -12.30
C PRO A 38 7.79 -0.91 -13.51
N PHE A 39 6.59 -0.37 -13.65
CA PHE A 39 6.15 0.45 -14.80
C PHE A 39 5.75 1.88 -14.40
N GLY A 40 5.97 2.28 -13.14
CA GLY A 40 5.61 3.61 -12.62
C GLY A 40 4.15 3.70 -12.16
N SER A 41 3.17 3.64 -13.08
CA SER A 41 1.75 3.75 -12.75
C SER A 41 0.87 2.79 -13.56
N LEU A 42 -0.26 2.39 -12.98
CA LEU A 42 -1.27 1.55 -13.62
C LEU A 42 -2.64 2.24 -13.58
N TRP A 43 -3.48 1.99 -14.58
CA TRP A 43 -4.83 2.57 -14.65
C TRP A 43 -5.91 1.51 -14.42
N TYR A 44 -6.90 1.85 -13.62
CA TYR A 44 -8.09 1.04 -13.36
C TYR A 44 -9.37 1.86 -13.51
N THR A 45 -10.43 1.23 -14.00
CA THR A 45 -11.76 1.87 -14.10
C THR A 45 -12.49 1.94 -12.76
N LYS A 46 -12.06 1.17 -11.76
CA LYS A 46 -12.68 1.08 -10.43
C LYS A 46 -11.60 1.07 -9.34
N PRO A 47 -11.84 1.71 -8.18
CA PRO A 47 -10.87 1.76 -7.10
C PRO A 47 -10.64 0.36 -6.50
N ASP A 48 -11.68 -0.47 -6.41
CA ASP A 48 -11.59 -1.85 -5.89
C ASP A 48 -10.56 -2.71 -6.63
N HIS A 49 -10.44 -2.54 -7.95
CA HIS A 49 -9.47 -3.27 -8.76
C HIS A 49 -8.04 -2.80 -8.48
N ALA A 50 -7.84 -1.48 -8.28
CA ALA A 50 -6.55 -0.92 -7.90
C ALA A 50 -6.13 -1.38 -6.48
N ILE A 51 -7.07 -1.38 -5.53
CA ILE A 51 -6.87 -1.92 -4.17
C ILE A 51 -6.50 -3.40 -4.23
N GLY A 52 -7.25 -4.19 -5.01
CA GLY A 52 -7.01 -5.62 -5.19
C GLY A 52 -5.61 -5.90 -5.74
N TYR A 53 -5.18 -5.14 -6.74
CA TYR A 53 -3.82 -5.27 -7.28
C TYR A 53 -2.75 -4.90 -6.26
N ALA A 54 -2.91 -3.79 -5.53
CA ALA A 54 -1.96 -3.35 -4.52
C ALA A 54 -1.81 -4.40 -3.40
N LYS A 55 -2.91 -4.97 -2.90
CA LYS A 55 -2.90 -6.08 -1.93
C LYS A 55 -2.20 -7.31 -2.48
N PHE A 56 -2.50 -7.70 -3.72
CA PHE A 56 -1.88 -8.86 -4.36
C PHE A 56 -0.36 -8.67 -4.50
N ARG A 57 0.08 -7.49 -4.96
CA ARG A 57 1.50 -7.20 -5.17
C ARG A 57 2.29 -7.07 -3.88
N SER A 58 1.63 -6.65 -2.80
CA SER A 58 2.23 -6.53 -1.46
C SER A 58 2.05 -7.78 -0.59
N ARG A 59 1.53 -8.90 -1.10
CA ARG A 59 1.21 -10.07 -0.28
C ARG A 59 2.30 -10.54 0.70
N SER A 60 3.58 -10.38 0.36
CA SER A 60 4.75 -10.76 1.17
C SER A 60 5.45 -9.58 1.87
N HIS A 61 4.88 -8.38 1.79
CA HIS A 61 5.48 -7.15 2.30
C HIS A 61 4.44 -6.32 3.06
N GLN A 62 4.86 -5.63 4.12
CA GLN A 62 3.99 -4.65 4.73
C GLN A 62 3.68 -3.53 3.74
N ALA A 63 2.41 -3.15 3.62
CA ALA A 63 2.00 -2.11 2.70
C ALA A 63 0.87 -1.26 3.25
N VAL A 64 0.85 0.01 2.83
CA VAL A 64 -0.21 0.96 3.09
C VAL A 64 -0.79 1.38 1.75
N ILE A 65 -2.10 1.19 1.58
CA ILE A 65 -2.82 1.55 0.36
C ILE A 65 -3.74 2.72 0.71
N ARG A 66 -3.52 3.87 0.08
CA ARG A 66 -4.29 5.09 0.31
C ARG A 66 -5.16 5.38 -0.90
N LEU A 67 -6.46 5.52 -0.69
CA LEU A 67 -7.39 6.03 -1.68
C LEU A 67 -7.62 7.51 -1.44
N TYR A 68 -7.39 8.31 -2.47
CA TYR A 68 -7.62 9.73 -2.45
C TYR A 68 -8.96 10.08 -3.10
N ASP A 69 -9.58 11.17 -2.65
CA ASP A 69 -10.63 11.86 -3.40
C ASP A 69 -10.03 12.81 -4.46
N GLU A 70 -10.91 13.47 -5.21
CA GLU A 70 -10.54 14.42 -6.26
C GLU A 70 -9.86 15.69 -5.70
N ALA A 71 -10.12 16.03 -4.43
CA ALA A 71 -9.47 17.14 -3.74
C ALA A 71 -8.08 16.75 -3.18
N GLY A 72 -7.68 15.47 -3.30
CA GLY A 72 -6.41 14.97 -2.80
C GLY A 72 -6.41 14.66 -1.30
N ASN A 73 -7.58 14.49 -0.68
CA ASN A 73 -7.70 14.00 0.69
C ASN A 73 -7.78 12.47 0.69
N VAL A 74 -7.23 11.84 1.72
CA VAL A 74 -7.35 10.39 1.90
C VAL A 74 -8.76 10.08 2.41
N ILE A 75 -9.52 9.30 1.66
CA ILE A 75 -10.86 8.84 2.03
C ILE A 75 -10.88 7.41 2.56
N GLU A 76 -9.88 6.60 2.20
CA GLU A 76 -9.75 5.23 2.69
C GLU A 76 -8.27 4.85 2.80
N THR A 77 -7.93 4.07 3.83
CA THR A 77 -6.59 3.52 4.02
C THR A 77 -6.70 2.04 4.36
N HIS A 78 -5.96 1.20 3.64
CA HIS A 78 -5.79 -0.20 3.97
C HIS A 78 -4.37 -0.49 4.38
N GLU A 79 -4.21 -1.11 5.54
CA GLU A 79 -2.94 -1.71 5.95
C GLU A 79 -2.92 -3.18 5.58
N HIS A 80 -1.80 -3.63 5.04
CA HIS A 80 -1.55 -5.02 4.70
C HIS A 80 -0.28 -5.48 5.41
N ALA A 81 -0.39 -6.55 6.20
CA ALA A 81 0.71 -7.03 7.03
C ALA A 81 1.80 -7.79 6.25
N GLY A 82 1.48 -8.28 5.04
CA GLY A 82 2.45 -8.97 4.20
C GLY A 82 2.89 -10.33 4.75
N ASP A 83 2.02 -11.04 5.46
CA ASP A 83 2.32 -12.30 6.15
C ASP A 83 2.26 -13.54 5.24
N PHE A 84 2.12 -13.35 3.92
CA PHE A 84 2.13 -14.46 2.97
C PHE A 84 3.49 -15.17 2.98
N ARG A 85 3.46 -16.45 3.36
CA ARG A 85 4.58 -17.39 3.29
C ARG A 85 4.29 -18.41 2.20
N GLU A 86 5.32 -18.80 1.44
CA GLU A 86 5.19 -19.89 0.47
C GLU A 86 4.89 -21.21 1.20
N PRO A 87 4.10 -22.12 0.58
CA PRO A 87 3.76 -23.42 1.17
C PRO A 87 4.96 -24.31 1.46
#